data_AF-A0A1I3P5V0-F1
#
_entry.id   AF-A0A1I3P5V0-F1
#
_cell.length_a   1.000
_cell.length_b   1.000
_cell.length_c   1.000
_cell.angle_alpha   90.00
_cell.angle_beta   90.00
_cell.angle_gamma   90.00
#
_symmetry.space_group_name_H-M   'P 1'
#
loop_
_entity.id
_entity.type
_entity.pdbx_description
1 polymer ?
#
loop_
_entity_poly.entity_id
_entity_poly.type
_entity_poly.pdbx_seq_one_letter_code
_entity_poly.pdbx_strand_id
1 'polypeptide(L)'
;MMRRTIIVLAVILLTGCGRQTEPSRNAQGGDANHTVQVTEHEASGSGTIDPLSEPGGVRSFLHDNQIPNGDIYLKDGLLNINLVKPTERGERLLAGRYKTGTYRTVRVTHSIAELQAAQDKLGNPELFGRLNLYSTDIDVIKNKISITMPDSSEADAKPAIEKWIDPRLIDYDIQKLSEKPNVVGSIMKIDNESHRILVLEDGKTEPSYWFSFNKHSEMVDGTGGSITFDDLKE
;
A
#
# COMPACT_ATOMS: atom_id res chain seq x y z
N MET A 1 -27.12 -53.18 32.21
CA MET A 1 -26.83 -53.93 30.97
C MET A 1 -26.67 -52.90 29.85
N MET A 2 -25.54 -52.93 29.13
CA MET A 2 -25.22 -52.20 27.88
C MET A 2 -25.17 -50.66 27.94
N ARG A 3 -24.23 -49.95 27.31
CA ARG A 3 -22.97 -50.33 26.62
C ARG A 3 -22.15 -49.03 26.51
N ARG A 4 -20.84 -49.13 26.72
CA ARG A 4 -19.85 -48.09 26.35
C ARG A 4 -19.82 -47.95 24.83
N THR A 5 -19.63 -46.73 24.33
CA THR A 5 -18.93 -46.52 23.07
C THR A 5 -17.86 -45.45 23.28
N ILE A 6 -16.63 -45.93 23.40
CA ILE A 6 -15.40 -45.17 23.23
C ILE A 6 -15.18 -45.08 21.72
N ILE A 7 -14.93 -43.88 21.20
CA ILE A 7 -14.30 -43.73 19.88
C ILE A 7 -12.87 -43.26 20.14
N VAL A 8 -11.95 -44.21 20.00
CA VAL A 8 -10.54 -43.96 19.72
C VAL A 8 -10.38 -44.09 18.22
N LEU A 9 -9.75 -43.13 17.56
CA LEU A 9 -9.11 -43.37 16.27
C LEU A 9 -7.66 -42.91 16.33
N ALA A 10 -6.80 -43.90 16.10
CA ALA A 10 -5.34 -43.86 16.10
C ALA A 10 -4.81 -43.34 14.75
N VAL A 11 -3.84 -42.39 14.78
CA VAL A 11 -2.41 -42.53 14.46
C VAL A 11 -2.08 -43.08 13.06
N ILE A 12 -1.37 -42.27 12.25
CA ILE A 12 -0.21 -42.75 11.47
C ILE A 12 0.91 -41.71 11.58
N LEU A 13 1.92 -42.04 12.38
CA LEU A 13 3.27 -41.49 12.28
C LEU A 13 3.93 -42.10 11.05
N LEU A 14 4.30 -41.29 10.07
CA LEU A 14 5.36 -41.64 9.13
C LEU A 14 6.61 -40.89 9.54
N THR A 15 7.44 -41.58 10.31
CA THR A 15 8.86 -41.28 10.44
C THR A 15 9.53 -41.51 9.09
N GLY A 16 10.03 -40.43 8.49
CA GLY A 16 11.05 -40.47 7.45
C GLY A 16 12.30 -39.77 7.97
N CYS A 17 13.27 -40.56 8.43
CA CYS A 17 14.60 -40.11 8.85
C CYS A 17 15.36 -39.45 7.70
N GLY A 18 15.96 -38.28 7.94
CA GLY A 18 16.77 -37.59 6.95
C GLY A 18 17.59 -36.44 7.52
N ARG A 19 18.67 -36.79 8.23
CA ARG A 19 19.83 -35.96 8.65
C ARG A 19 19.59 -34.66 9.43
N GLN A 20 19.71 -34.84 10.73
CA GLN A 20 20.09 -33.86 11.74
C GLN A 20 21.48 -33.27 11.42
N THR A 21 21.53 -31.96 11.15
CA THR A 21 22.72 -31.14 11.44
C THR A 21 22.22 -29.88 12.13
N GLU A 22 22.44 -29.81 13.43
CA GLU A 22 22.42 -28.59 14.23
C GLU A 22 23.66 -28.65 15.14
N PRO A 23 24.17 -27.53 15.70
CA PRO A 23 23.58 -26.18 15.68
C PRO A 23 24.57 -25.10 15.26
N SER A 24 24.04 -23.94 14.85
CA SER A 24 24.68 -22.70 15.28
C SER A 24 23.60 -21.73 15.75
N ARG A 25 23.72 -21.37 17.02
CA ARG A 25 22.88 -20.42 17.75
C ARG A 25 22.89 -19.08 17.01
N ASN A 26 21.70 -18.59 16.69
CA ASN A 26 21.20 -17.27 17.08
C ASN A 26 19.79 -17.11 16.50
N ALA A 27 18.80 -17.63 17.23
CA ALA A 27 17.44 -17.18 17.08
C ALA A 27 17.29 -15.95 17.98
N GLN A 28 17.25 -14.76 17.36
CA GLN A 28 16.57 -13.62 17.94
C GLN A 28 15.87 -12.90 16.79
N GLY A 29 14.56 -12.75 16.95
CA GLY A 29 13.62 -12.35 15.91
C GLY A 29 13.99 -11.02 15.25
N GLY A 30 13.63 -10.94 13.98
CA GLY A 30 13.66 -9.71 13.22
C GLY A 30 12.67 -9.86 12.08
N ASP A 31 11.74 -8.90 11.99
CA ASP A 31 10.80 -8.72 10.91
C ASP A 31 11.40 -9.12 9.56
N ALA A 32 10.62 -9.86 8.78
CA ALA A 32 10.88 -10.06 7.36
C ALA A 32 10.70 -8.71 6.63
N ASN A 33 11.67 -7.82 6.80
CA ASN A 33 11.86 -6.62 6.01
C ASN A 33 12.13 -7.08 4.57
N HIS A 34 11.06 -7.19 3.78
CA HIS A 34 11.12 -7.37 2.34
C HIS A 34 11.71 -6.10 1.73
N THR A 35 13.04 -6.13 1.65
CA THR A 35 13.88 -5.04 1.20
C THR A 35 13.74 -4.95 -0.32
N VAL A 36 13.32 -3.79 -0.83
CA VAL A 36 13.66 -3.39 -2.19
C VAL A 36 15.18 -3.43 -2.27
N GLN A 37 15.72 -4.47 -2.90
CA GLN A 37 17.15 -4.56 -3.12
C GLN A 37 17.47 -3.66 -4.31
N VAL A 38 17.87 -2.43 -3.98
CA VAL A 38 18.56 -1.56 -4.93
C VAL A 38 19.95 -2.18 -5.12
N THR A 39 20.02 -3.23 -5.95
CA THR A 39 21.31 -3.66 -6.50
C THR A 39 21.64 -2.64 -7.59
N GLU A 40 22.45 -1.65 -7.23
CA GLU A 40 22.93 -0.64 -8.18
C GLU A 40 23.85 -1.32 -9.20
N HIS A 41 23.28 -1.71 -10.34
CA HIS A 41 24.07 -1.95 -11.54
C HIS A 41 23.99 -0.69 -12.39
N GLU A 42 25.06 0.11 -12.36
CA GLU A 42 25.31 1.06 -13.44
C GLU A 42 25.58 0.24 -14.71
N ALA A 43 24.55 0.10 -15.55
CA ALA A 43 24.66 -0.60 -16.80
C ALA A 43 25.62 0.18 -17.73
N SER A 44 26.83 -0.32 -17.93
CA SER A 44 27.69 0.17 -19.01
C SER A 44 27.15 -0.35 -20.34
N GLY A 45 26.74 0.57 -21.22
CA GLY A 45 26.02 0.23 -22.44
C GLY A 45 26.26 1.23 -23.58
N SER A 46 26.13 0.74 -24.82
CA SER A 46 26.30 1.53 -26.05
C SER A 46 25.03 2.29 -26.46
N GLY A 47 23.95 2.21 -25.68
CA GLY A 47 22.70 2.90 -25.96
C GLY A 47 22.88 4.42 -26.04
N THR A 48 22.06 5.05 -26.88
CA THR A 48 22.12 6.50 -27.13
C THR A 48 20.82 7.22 -26.82
N ILE A 49 19.72 6.48 -26.64
CA ILE A 49 18.39 7.03 -26.37
C ILE A 49 18.32 7.45 -24.92
N ASP A 50 17.94 8.70 -24.68
CA ASP A 50 17.54 9.15 -23.34
C ASP A 50 16.12 8.62 -23.05
N PRO A 51 15.93 7.72 -22.08
CA PRO A 51 14.60 7.20 -21.76
C PRO A 51 13.66 8.28 -21.20
N LEU A 52 14.18 9.41 -20.72
CA LEU A 52 13.38 10.53 -20.22
C LEU A 52 12.75 11.34 -21.35
N SER A 53 13.30 11.30 -22.57
CA SER A 53 12.69 11.98 -23.71
C SER A 53 11.45 11.24 -24.24
N GLU A 54 11.30 9.95 -23.92
CA GLU A 54 10.18 9.12 -24.38
C GLU A 54 9.72 8.09 -23.31
N PRO A 55 9.08 8.52 -22.21
CA PRO A 55 8.71 7.62 -21.11
C PRO A 55 7.80 6.47 -21.54
N GLY A 56 6.86 6.71 -22.47
CA GLY A 56 6.00 5.68 -23.05
C GLY A 56 6.76 4.64 -23.87
N GLY A 57 7.90 5.03 -24.47
CA GLY A 57 8.74 4.13 -25.25
C GLY A 57 9.44 3.07 -24.40
N VAL A 58 9.68 3.35 -23.12
CA VAL A 58 10.29 2.39 -22.18
C VAL A 58 9.33 1.27 -21.85
N ARG A 59 8.07 1.59 -21.51
CA ARG A 59 7.04 0.58 -21.23
C ARG A 59 6.79 -0.33 -22.44
N SER A 60 6.66 0.24 -23.63
CA SER A 60 6.50 -0.55 -24.87
C SER A 60 7.71 -1.43 -25.12
N PHE A 61 8.93 -0.92 -24.94
CA PHE A 61 10.14 -1.72 -25.11
C PHE A 61 10.21 -2.92 -24.15
N LEU A 62 9.87 -2.70 -22.87
CA LEU A 62 9.82 -3.78 -21.87
C LEU A 62 8.78 -4.84 -22.26
N HIS A 63 7.61 -4.40 -22.73
CA HIS A 63 6.55 -5.29 -23.19
C HIS A 63 6.98 -6.11 -24.42
N ASP A 64 7.47 -5.45 -25.47
CA ASP A 64 7.86 -6.07 -26.74
C ASP A 64 8.99 -7.08 -26.57
N ASN A 65 9.88 -6.84 -25.61
CA ASN A 65 11.01 -7.73 -25.30
C ASN A 65 10.70 -8.74 -24.18
N GLN A 66 9.44 -8.79 -23.71
CA GLN A 66 9.00 -9.69 -22.66
C GLN A 66 9.85 -9.59 -21.38
N ILE A 67 10.23 -8.37 -21.00
CA ILE A 67 11.00 -8.09 -19.79
C ILE A 67 9.99 -7.85 -18.65
N PRO A 68 9.85 -8.78 -17.69
CA PRO A 68 8.92 -8.63 -16.58
C PRO A 68 9.31 -7.43 -15.70
N ASN A 69 8.34 -6.57 -15.38
CA ASN A 69 8.62 -5.31 -14.69
C ASN A 69 7.53 -4.94 -13.67
N GLY A 70 7.94 -4.15 -12.67
CA GLY A 70 7.10 -3.54 -11.65
C GLY A 70 6.84 -2.06 -11.91
N ASP A 71 6.76 -1.67 -13.19
CA ASP A 71 6.66 -0.30 -13.71
C ASP A 71 7.95 0.55 -13.57
N ILE A 72 7.86 1.82 -13.95
CA ILE A 72 8.96 2.79 -13.99
C ILE A 72 8.60 4.04 -13.19
N TYR A 73 9.59 4.71 -12.62
CA TYR A 73 9.39 5.98 -11.91
C TYR A 73 10.59 6.91 -12.08
N LEU A 74 10.37 8.22 -11.93
CA LEU A 74 11.42 9.23 -11.93
C LEU A 74 11.90 9.49 -10.51
N LYS A 75 13.21 9.42 -10.28
CA LYS A 75 13.81 9.81 -9.00
C LYS A 75 15.24 10.30 -9.23
N ASP A 76 15.61 11.40 -8.58
CA ASP A 76 16.96 11.98 -8.65
C ASP A 76 17.43 12.26 -10.09
N GLY A 77 16.49 12.65 -10.97
CA GLY A 77 16.76 12.94 -12.38
C GLY A 77 17.02 11.70 -13.25
N LEU A 78 16.79 10.49 -12.73
CA LEU A 78 16.99 9.22 -13.43
C LEU A 78 15.68 8.45 -13.56
N LEU A 79 15.50 7.80 -14.71
CA LEU A 79 14.41 6.83 -14.85
C LEU A 79 14.78 5.54 -14.13
N ASN A 80 14.03 5.17 -13.11
CA ASN A 80 14.17 3.91 -12.40
C ASN A 80 13.23 2.88 -13.05
N ILE A 81 13.78 1.75 -13.46
CA ILE A 81 13.07 0.68 -14.14
C ILE A 81 13.02 -0.52 -13.20
N ASN A 82 11.84 -0.82 -12.64
CA ASN A 82 11.67 -1.96 -11.76
C ASN A 82 11.62 -3.26 -12.56
N LEU A 83 12.59 -4.15 -12.38
CA LEU A 83 12.67 -5.44 -13.05
C LEU A 83 12.27 -6.57 -12.10
N VAL A 84 11.34 -7.41 -12.55
CA VAL A 84 10.96 -8.63 -11.83
C VAL A 84 11.86 -9.75 -12.31
N LYS A 85 12.65 -10.32 -11.40
CA LYS A 85 13.64 -11.38 -11.71
C LYS A 85 14.53 -10.99 -12.92
N PRO A 86 15.32 -9.90 -12.82
CA PRO A 86 16.15 -9.44 -13.93
C PRO A 86 17.07 -10.55 -14.45
N THR A 87 17.24 -10.56 -15.77
CA THR A 87 18.06 -11.52 -16.51
C THR A 87 19.16 -10.78 -17.26
N GLU A 88 20.31 -11.43 -17.46
CA GLU A 88 21.42 -10.84 -18.23
C GLU A 88 21.02 -10.41 -19.66
N ARG A 89 20.05 -11.11 -20.26
CA ARG A 89 19.51 -10.73 -21.57
C ARG A 89 18.73 -9.42 -21.49
N GLY A 90 17.83 -9.29 -20.51
CA GLY A 90 17.03 -8.07 -20.33
C GLY A 90 17.90 -6.86 -20.03
N GLU A 91 18.89 -7.02 -19.15
CA GLU A 91 19.84 -5.95 -18.79
C GLU A 91 20.70 -5.53 -20.00
N ARG A 92 21.19 -6.49 -20.80
CA ARG A 92 21.90 -6.16 -22.05
C ARG A 92 21.03 -5.44 -23.07
N LEU A 93 19.76 -5.81 -23.18
CA LEU A 93 18.81 -5.14 -24.09
C LEU A 93 18.58 -3.68 -23.67
N LEU A 94 18.45 -3.42 -22.36
CA LEU A 94 18.33 -2.07 -21.83
C LEU A 94 19.61 -1.26 -22.05
N ALA A 95 20.77 -1.83 -21.74
CA ALA A 95 22.08 -1.20 -21.93
C ALA A 95 22.40 -0.89 -23.40
N GLY A 96 21.96 -1.75 -24.32
CA GLY A 96 22.12 -1.53 -25.76
C GLY A 96 21.20 -0.46 -26.32
N ARG A 97 20.07 -0.17 -25.66
CA ARG A 97 19.07 0.80 -26.13
C ARG A 97 19.23 2.17 -25.49
N TYR A 98 19.33 2.23 -24.17
CA TYR A 98 19.26 3.47 -23.41
C TYR A 98 20.65 3.96 -22.99
N LYS A 99 20.80 5.29 -22.98
CA LYS A 99 22.04 5.98 -22.67
C LYS A 99 22.47 5.73 -21.22
N THR A 100 23.72 5.30 -21.04
CA THR A 100 24.32 5.13 -19.70
C THR A 100 24.19 6.42 -18.88
N GLY A 101 23.82 6.31 -17.60
CA GLY A 101 23.69 7.45 -16.68
C GLY A 101 22.38 8.23 -16.79
N THR A 102 21.40 7.77 -17.58
CA THR A 102 20.05 8.38 -17.67
C THR A 102 18.95 7.52 -17.02
N TYR A 103 19.28 6.29 -16.68
CA TYR A 103 18.38 5.34 -16.03
C TYR A 103 19.12 4.44 -15.05
N ARG A 104 18.34 3.78 -14.18
CA ARG A 104 18.79 2.73 -13.27
C ARG A 104 17.80 1.58 -13.31
N THR A 105 18.29 0.36 -13.17
CA THR A 105 17.46 -0.82 -12.97
C THR A 105 17.32 -1.11 -11.48
N VAL A 106 16.12 -1.42 -11.03
CA VAL A 106 15.82 -1.75 -9.63
C VAL A 106 15.22 -3.15 -9.60
N ARG A 107 15.74 -4.04 -8.77
CA ARG A 107 15.15 -5.37 -8.62
C ARG A 107 13.94 -5.29 -7.71
N VAL A 108 12.82 -5.81 -8.19
CA VAL A 108 11.57 -5.87 -7.42
C VAL A 108 10.96 -7.26 -7.43
N THR A 109 10.02 -7.50 -6.50
CA THR A 109 9.40 -8.81 -6.29
C THR A 109 8.16 -8.98 -7.14
N HIS A 110 7.31 -7.95 -7.18
CA HIS A 110 5.97 -8.00 -7.76
C HIS A 110 5.92 -7.28 -9.10
N SER A 111 5.18 -7.88 -10.03
CA SER A 111 4.91 -7.21 -11.31
C SER A 111 3.83 -6.15 -11.17
N ILE A 112 3.83 -5.16 -12.07
CA ILE A 112 2.78 -4.14 -12.05
C ILE A 112 1.38 -4.75 -12.25
N ALA A 113 1.26 -5.79 -13.09
CA ALA A 113 0.02 -6.51 -13.31
C ALA A 113 -0.47 -7.25 -12.06
N GLU A 114 0.44 -7.79 -11.25
CA GLU A 114 0.10 -8.44 -9.97
C GLU A 114 -0.42 -7.41 -8.96
N LEU A 115 0.21 -6.24 -8.88
CA LEU A 115 -0.23 -5.14 -8.01
C LEU A 115 -1.57 -4.56 -8.46
N GLN A 116 -1.79 -4.37 -9.76
CA GLN A 116 -3.09 -3.96 -10.31
C GLN A 116 -4.20 -4.97 -10.02
N ALA A 117 -3.96 -6.25 -10.27
CA ALA A 117 -4.96 -7.29 -10.00
C ALA A 117 -5.32 -7.38 -8.50
N ALA A 118 -4.38 -7.08 -7.60
CA ALA A 118 -4.67 -6.98 -6.18
C ALA A 118 -5.41 -5.69 -5.81
N GLN A 119 -5.05 -4.54 -6.39
CA GLN A 119 -5.76 -3.26 -6.18
C GLN A 119 -7.22 -3.35 -6.69
N ASP A 120 -7.46 -4.01 -7.81
CA ASP A 120 -8.80 -4.19 -8.38
C ASP A 120 -9.77 -4.92 -7.43
N LYS A 121 -9.24 -5.79 -6.56
CA LYS A 121 -10.05 -6.44 -5.50
C LYS A 121 -10.57 -5.45 -4.46
N LEU A 122 -9.89 -4.33 -4.28
CA LEU A 122 -10.33 -3.23 -3.41
C LEU A 122 -11.25 -2.26 -4.14
N GLY A 123 -11.27 -2.23 -5.48
CA GLY A 123 -12.07 -1.31 -6.28
C GLY A 123 -13.60 -1.41 -6.15
N ASN A 124 -14.13 -2.21 -5.21
CA ASN A 124 -15.54 -2.23 -4.87
C ASN A 124 -15.88 -1.05 -3.93
N PRO A 125 -16.68 -0.07 -4.36
CA PRO A 125 -17.02 1.11 -3.56
C PRO A 125 -17.72 0.77 -2.23
N GLU A 126 -18.48 -0.33 -2.18
CA GLU A 126 -19.14 -0.80 -0.97
C GLU A 126 -18.13 -1.32 0.06
N LEU A 127 -17.07 -2.01 -0.41
CA LEU A 127 -15.99 -2.49 0.44
C LEU A 127 -15.20 -1.31 1.01
N PHE A 128 -14.87 -0.32 0.17
CA PHE A 128 -14.17 0.91 0.56
C PHE A 128 -14.92 1.66 1.66
N GLY A 129 -16.21 1.90 1.43
CA GLY A 129 -17.06 2.56 2.41
C GLY A 129 -17.20 1.73 3.68
N ARG A 130 -17.43 0.41 3.58
CA ARG A 130 -17.57 -0.43 4.77
C ARG A 130 -16.31 -0.47 5.64
N LEU A 131 -15.13 -0.46 5.03
CA LEU A 131 -13.84 -0.53 5.72
C LEU A 131 -13.25 0.83 6.07
N ASN A 132 -13.94 1.93 5.74
CA ASN A 132 -13.51 3.30 6.01
C ASN A 132 -12.08 3.60 5.49
N LEU A 133 -11.81 3.21 4.25
CA LEU A 133 -10.52 3.46 3.61
C LEU A 133 -10.51 4.86 2.99
N TYR A 134 -9.39 5.59 3.15
CA TYR A 134 -9.21 6.91 2.55
C TYR A 134 -8.72 6.81 1.11
N SER A 135 -7.73 5.95 0.84
CA SER A 135 -7.24 5.70 -0.51
C SER A 135 -6.58 4.33 -0.63
N THR A 136 -6.44 3.89 -1.88
CA THR A 136 -5.60 2.75 -2.25
C THR A 136 -4.82 3.11 -3.51
N ASP A 137 -3.50 3.02 -3.46
CA ASP A 137 -2.63 3.43 -4.55
C ASP A 137 -1.54 2.38 -4.76
N ILE A 138 -1.01 2.25 -5.98
CA ILE A 138 0.19 1.44 -6.21
C ILE A 138 1.41 2.32 -5.98
N ASP A 139 2.15 2.04 -4.92
CA ASP A 139 3.46 2.63 -4.68
C ASP A 139 4.49 1.85 -5.49
N VAL A 140 4.79 2.37 -6.68
CA VAL A 140 5.78 1.80 -7.61
C VAL A 140 7.18 1.77 -6.98
N ILE A 141 7.51 2.73 -6.11
CA ILE A 141 8.84 2.80 -5.47
C ILE A 141 9.00 1.69 -4.43
N LYS A 142 7.96 1.47 -3.61
CA LYS A 142 7.93 0.37 -2.62
C LYS A 142 7.57 -0.98 -3.24
N ASN A 143 7.10 -1.00 -4.49
CA ASN A 143 6.58 -2.17 -5.20
C ASN A 143 5.43 -2.86 -4.42
N LYS A 144 4.49 -2.06 -3.91
CA LYS A 144 3.37 -2.48 -3.07
C LYS A 144 2.10 -1.66 -3.36
N ILE A 145 0.97 -2.15 -2.87
CA ILE A 145 -0.27 -1.37 -2.75
C ILE A 145 -0.22 -0.64 -1.41
N SER A 146 -0.27 0.68 -1.44
CA SER A 146 -0.46 1.51 -0.26
C SER A 146 -1.96 1.62 0.05
N ILE A 147 -2.36 1.30 1.27
CA ILE A 147 -3.73 1.46 1.75
C ILE A 147 -3.72 2.46 2.91
N THR A 148 -4.37 3.59 2.71
CA THR A 148 -4.47 4.65 3.73
C THR A 148 -5.83 4.56 4.43
N MET A 149 -5.83 4.54 5.76
CA MET A 149 -7.04 4.46 6.59
C MET A 149 -6.80 5.15 7.94
N PRO A 150 -7.85 5.54 8.68
CA PRO A 150 -7.69 6.01 10.05
C PRO A 150 -7.33 4.85 10.99
N ASP A 151 -6.67 5.16 12.10
CA ASP A 151 -6.33 4.21 13.15
C ASP A 151 -7.56 3.51 13.76
N SER A 152 -8.68 4.22 13.88
CA SER A 152 -9.94 3.64 14.36
C SER A 152 -10.47 2.49 13.50
N SER A 153 -10.04 2.39 12.24
CA SER A 153 -10.46 1.32 11.32
C SER A 153 -9.48 0.16 11.25
N GLU A 154 -8.27 0.31 11.79
CA GLU A 154 -7.17 -0.65 11.62
C GLU A 154 -7.53 -2.08 12.07
N ALA A 155 -8.12 -2.20 13.26
CA ALA A 155 -8.38 -3.49 13.90
C ALA A 155 -9.34 -4.38 13.10
N ASP A 156 -10.30 -3.77 12.41
CA ASP A 156 -11.31 -4.48 11.62
C ASP A 156 -10.95 -4.53 10.13
N ALA A 157 -10.36 -3.46 9.58
CA ALA A 157 -10.07 -3.35 8.16
C ALA A 157 -8.90 -4.23 7.72
N LYS A 158 -7.78 -4.26 8.46
CA LYS A 158 -6.61 -5.07 8.07
C LYS A 158 -6.96 -6.55 7.92
N PRO A 159 -7.57 -7.23 8.90
CA PRO A 159 -7.91 -8.64 8.76
C PRO A 159 -8.96 -8.90 7.67
N ALA A 160 -9.82 -7.93 7.39
CA ALA A 160 -10.80 -8.05 6.31
C ALA A 160 -10.14 -7.99 4.93
N ILE A 161 -9.17 -7.08 4.73
CA ILE A 161 -8.42 -6.91 3.48
C ILE A 161 -7.53 -8.13 3.23
N GLU A 162 -6.83 -8.61 4.25
CA GLU A 162 -5.85 -9.71 4.14
C GLU A 162 -6.49 -11.07 3.84
N LYS A 163 -7.81 -11.19 3.94
CA LYS A 163 -8.56 -12.37 3.43
C LYS A 163 -8.58 -12.45 1.90
N TRP A 164 -8.42 -11.31 1.21
CA TRP A 164 -8.57 -11.20 -0.24
C TRP A 164 -7.27 -10.88 -0.96
N ILE A 165 -6.35 -10.21 -0.27
CA ILE A 165 -5.06 -9.77 -0.79
C ILE A 165 -3.96 -10.33 0.09
N ASP A 166 -2.92 -10.87 -0.55
CA ASP A 166 -1.72 -11.32 0.14
C ASP A 166 -1.07 -10.13 0.90
N PRO A 167 -0.88 -10.21 2.22
CA PRO A 167 -0.28 -9.14 3.01
C PRO A 167 1.08 -8.66 2.48
N ARG A 168 1.82 -9.52 1.76
CA ARG A 168 3.12 -9.17 1.17
C ARG A 168 3.00 -8.09 0.09
N LEU A 169 1.85 -7.98 -0.56
CA LEU A 169 1.55 -6.96 -1.57
C LEU A 169 1.18 -5.61 -0.96
N ILE A 170 0.99 -5.52 0.36
CA ILE A 170 0.36 -4.37 1.01
C ILE A 170 1.38 -3.61 1.87
N ASP A 171 1.23 -2.28 1.86
CA ASP A 171 1.75 -1.36 2.85
C ASP A 171 0.58 -0.57 3.43
N TYR A 172 0.53 -0.42 4.76
CA TYR A 172 -0.54 0.30 5.43
C TYR A 172 -0.05 1.64 5.92
N ASP A 173 -0.74 2.69 5.53
CA ASP A 173 -0.53 4.05 6.02
C ASP A 173 -1.67 4.41 6.99
N ILE A 174 -1.41 4.18 8.28
CA ILE A 174 -2.39 4.40 9.34
C ILE A 174 -2.34 5.85 9.81
N GLN A 175 -3.37 6.59 9.44
CA GLN A 175 -3.53 8.00 9.76
C GLN A 175 -4.16 8.12 11.15
N LYS A 176 -3.33 8.45 12.14
CA LYS A 176 -3.82 8.76 13.48
C LYS A 176 -4.60 10.06 13.45
N LEU A 177 -5.64 10.15 14.27
CA LEU A 177 -6.28 11.44 14.53
C LEU A 177 -5.20 12.43 14.99
N SER A 178 -4.98 13.49 14.23
CA SER A 178 -3.91 14.44 14.52
C SER A 178 -4.18 15.14 15.86
N GLU A 179 -3.19 15.17 16.75
CA GLU A 179 -3.26 15.98 17.98
C GLU A 179 -3.36 17.48 17.66
N LYS A 180 -2.92 17.90 16.45
CA LYS A 180 -3.02 19.27 15.97
C LYS A 180 -4.12 19.38 14.92
N PRO A 181 -5.18 20.16 15.18
CA PRO A 181 -6.24 20.36 14.19
C PRO A 181 -5.70 21.06 12.95
N ASN A 182 -6.15 20.61 11.78
CA ASN A 182 -5.85 21.28 10.51
C ASN A 182 -6.56 22.63 10.40
N VAL A 183 -7.71 22.80 11.07
CA VAL A 183 -8.51 24.02 11.11
C VAL A 183 -9.05 24.21 12.52
N VAL A 184 -8.90 25.42 13.07
CA VAL A 184 -9.49 25.86 14.34
C VAL A 184 -10.36 27.08 14.04
N GLY A 185 -11.58 27.11 14.56
CA GLY A 185 -12.51 28.18 14.26
C GLY A 185 -13.88 28.00 14.88
N SER A 186 -14.79 28.91 14.52
CA SER A 186 -16.19 28.89 14.96
C SER A 186 -17.11 28.37 13.88
N ILE A 187 -18.13 27.60 14.27
CA ILE A 187 -19.21 27.17 13.38
C ILE A 187 -20.09 28.39 13.08
N MET A 188 -20.18 28.77 11.81
CA MET A 188 -20.97 29.92 11.36
C MET A 188 -22.34 29.51 10.83
N LYS A 189 -22.46 28.28 10.32
CA LYS A 189 -23.72 27.74 9.78
C LYS A 189 -23.70 26.22 9.85
N ILE A 190 -24.87 25.65 10.14
CA ILE A 190 -25.14 24.21 10.07
C ILE A 190 -26.12 23.97 8.91
N ASP A 191 -25.79 23.07 8.01
CA ASP A 191 -26.64 22.61 6.91
C ASP A 191 -27.01 21.15 7.18
N ASN A 192 -28.16 20.95 7.81
CA ASN A 192 -28.68 19.64 8.19
C ASN A 192 -29.02 18.76 6.98
N GLU A 193 -29.47 19.35 5.87
CA GLU A 193 -29.84 18.58 4.67
C GLU A 193 -28.63 17.90 4.04
N SER A 194 -27.49 18.60 4.03
CA SER A 194 -26.23 18.11 3.46
C SER A 194 -25.25 17.57 4.50
N HIS A 195 -25.65 17.48 5.78
CA HIS A 195 -24.78 17.14 6.92
C HIS A 195 -23.41 17.82 6.87
N ARG A 196 -23.40 19.16 6.82
CA ARG A 196 -22.16 19.94 6.75
C ARG A 196 -22.20 21.21 7.59
N ILE A 197 -21.03 21.66 8.03
CA ILE A 197 -20.84 22.93 8.73
C ILE A 197 -19.97 23.88 7.92
N LEU A 198 -20.27 25.17 8.01
CA LEU A 198 -19.40 26.24 7.51
C LEU A 198 -18.59 26.79 8.68
N VAL A 199 -17.27 26.75 8.58
CA VAL A 199 -16.36 27.23 9.64
C VAL A 199 -15.71 28.55 9.23
N LEU A 200 -15.69 29.50 10.17
CA LEU A 200 -14.81 30.66 10.15
C LEU A 200 -13.54 30.30 10.91
N GLU A 201 -12.44 30.13 10.18
CA GLU A 201 -11.13 29.85 10.76
C GLU A 201 -10.61 31.05 11.55
N ASP A 202 -9.96 30.79 12.68
CA ASP A 202 -9.35 31.81 13.52
C ASP A 202 -8.37 32.68 12.71
N GLY A 203 -8.52 34.00 12.80
CA GLY A 203 -7.70 34.96 12.06
C GLY A 203 -8.17 35.24 10.63
N LYS A 204 -9.27 34.63 10.15
CA LYS A 204 -9.95 35.01 8.91
C LYS A 204 -11.12 35.96 9.19
N THR A 205 -11.51 36.73 8.19
CA THR A 205 -12.67 37.64 8.26
C THR A 205 -13.93 37.06 7.63
N GLU A 206 -13.79 36.05 6.76
CA GLU A 206 -14.88 35.41 6.04
C GLU A 206 -14.74 33.89 6.13
N PRO A 207 -15.86 33.14 6.25
CA PRO A 207 -15.82 31.69 6.28
C PRO A 207 -15.54 31.12 4.89
N SER A 208 -14.67 30.11 4.82
CA SER A 208 -14.19 29.57 3.53
C SER A 208 -14.29 28.05 3.41
N TYR A 209 -14.61 27.33 4.49
CA TYR A 209 -14.56 25.87 4.51
C TYR A 209 -15.89 25.24 4.90
N TRP A 210 -16.42 24.41 4.01
CA TRP A 210 -17.49 23.48 4.32
C TRP A 210 -16.88 22.13 4.72
N PHE A 211 -17.17 21.69 5.94
CA PHE A 211 -16.85 20.33 6.39
C PHE A 211 -18.10 19.49 6.31
N SER A 212 -18.05 18.39 5.56
CA SER A 212 -19.16 17.45 5.43
C SER A 212 -18.90 16.22 6.28
N PHE A 213 -19.95 15.70 6.91
CA PHE A 213 -19.88 14.57 7.82
C PHE A 213 -20.62 13.38 7.24
N ASN A 214 -20.10 12.20 7.51
CA ASN A 214 -20.72 10.94 7.12
C ASN A 214 -20.64 9.94 8.28
N LYS A 215 -21.09 8.70 8.04
CA LYS A 215 -21.12 7.64 9.05
C LYS A 215 -19.75 7.24 9.63
N HIS A 216 -18.65 7.71 9.05
CA HIS A 216 -17.28 7.48 9.50
C HIS A 216 -16.64 8.72 10.14
N SER A 217 -17.34 9.85 10.15
CA SER A 217 -16.86 11.04 10.82
C SER A 217 -16.97 10.84 12.33
N GLU A 218 -15.84 10.95 13.00
CA GLU A 218 -15.79 10.99 14.46
C GLU A 218 -15.90 12.44 14.92
N MET A 219 -16.85 12.71 15.81
CA MET A 219 -17.05 14.02 16.41
C MET A 219 -17.01 13.89 17.93
N VAL A 220 -16.32 14.83 18.58
CA VAL A 220 -16.22 14.93 20.03
C VAL A 220 -16.50 16.36 20.48
N ASP A 221 -17.09 16.50 21.66
CA ASP A 221 -17.28 17.80 22.31
C ASP A 221 -16.00 18.28 23.02
N GLY A 222 -16.07 19.47 23.65
CA GLY A 222 -14.95 20.04 24.40
C GLY A 222 -14.52 19.26 25.66
N THR A 223 -15.29 18.26 26.08
CA THR A 223 -14.93 17.33 27.16
C THR A 223 -14.33 16.03 26.65
N GLY A 224 -14.28 15.84 25.32
CA GLY A 224 -13.90 14.59 24.68
C GLY A 224 -15.04 13.56 24.62
N GLY A 225 -16.26 13.94 24.97
CA GLY A 225 -17.45 13.08 24.82
C GLY A 225 -17.81 12.94 23.35
N SER A 226 -18.12 11.72 22.89
CA SER A 226 -18.57 11.50 21.52
C SER A 226 -19.93 12.17 21.30
N ILE A 227 -20.05 12.89 20.19
CA ILE A 227 -21.29 13.52 19.72
C ILE A 227 -21.58 13.10 18.28
N THR A 228 -22.80 13.33 17.83
CA THR A 228 -23.23 13.19 16.45
C THR A 228 -23.48 14.55 15.81
N PHE A 229 -23.67 14.59 14.49
CA PHE A 229 -23.98 15.84 13.80
C PHE A 229 -25.28 16.49 14.33
N ASP A 230 -26.28 15.67 14.67
CA ASP A 230 -27.58 16.13 15.18
C ASP A 230 -27.50 16.77 16.57
N ASP A 231 -26.40 16.55 17.30
CA ASP A 231 -26.15 17.18 18.60
C ASP A 231 -25.63 18.63 18.45
N LEU A 232 -25.21 19.02 17.25
CA LEU A 232 -24.77 20.39 16.97
C LEU A 232 -25.94 21.36 17.06
N LYS A 233 -25.70 22.50 17.72
CA LYS A 233 -26.67 23.59 17.85
C LYS A 233 -26.09 24.84 17.21
N GLU A 234 -26.95 25.60 16.54
CA GLU A 234 -26.64 26.98 16.15
C GLU A 234 -26.41 27.86 17.37
#